data_AF-A0A6S7KC49-F1
#
_entry.id   AF-A0A6S7KC49-F1
#
_cell.length_a   1.000
_cell.length_b   1.000
_cell.length_c   1.000
_cell.angle_alpha   90.00
_cell.angle_beta   90.00
_cell.angle_gamma   90.00
#
_symmetry.space_group_name_H-M   'P 1'
#
loop_
_entity.id
_entity.type
_entity.pdbx_description
1 polymer ?
#
loop_
_entity_poly.entity_id
_entity_poly.type
_entity_poly.pdbx_seq_one_letter_code
_entity_poly.pdbx_strand_id
1 'polypeptide(L)'
;GSLKDIESEIHRLDLLEDESDNVLAQPFTLYEVNQVIYDLPNGKSPDFDKICYEHVKFGGPNLLHHIVLLFNAIVCLEHIPLSFKLAVKVPIPKDSTGKKTLIIIVELV
;
A
#
# COMPACT_ATOMS: atom_id res chain seq x y z
N GLY A 1 -33.55 -31.84 15.43
CA GLY A 1 -33.16 -30.44 15.24
C GLY A 1 -34.32 -29.75 14.59
N SER A 2 -34.94 -28.82 15.30
CA SER A 2 -35.97 -27.96 14.76
C SER A 2 -35.34 -27.04 13.71
N LEU A 3 -36.08 -26.64 12.67
CA LEU A 3 -35.61 -25.67 11.67
C LEU A 3 -35.09 -24.38 12.35
N LYS A 4 -35.71 -24.02 13.47
CA LYS A 4 -35.33 -22.89 14.32
C LYS A 4 -33.94 -23.02 14.92
N ASP A 5 -33.51 -24.24 15.24
CA ASP A 5 -32.19 -24.51 15.82
C ASP A 5 -31.11 -24.30 14.76
N ILE A 6 -31.41 -24.66 13.50
CA ILE A 6 -30.52 -24.47 12.35
C ILE A 6 -30.41 -22.98 12.01
N GLU A 7 -31.54 -22.26 11.98
CA GLU A 7 -31.56 -20.81 11.74
C GLU A 7 -30.77 -20.04 12.80
N SER A 8 -30.90 -20.43 14.08
CA SER A 8 -30.13 -19.81 15.16
C SER A 8 -28.64 -20.11 15.09
N GLU A 9 -28.25 -21.31 14.62
CA GLU A 9 -26.84 -21.66 14.48
C GLU A 9 -26.20 -20.96 13.28
N ILE A 10 -26.93 -20.79 12.18
CA ILE A 10 -26.50 -19.97 11.03
C ILE A 10 -26.28 -18.52 11.47
N HIS A 11 -27.23 -17.91 12.19
CA HIS A 11 -27.07 -16.55 12.69
C HIS A 11 -25.88 -16.41 13.66
N ARG A 12 -25.59 -17.46 14.43
CA ARG A 12 -24.44 -17.49 15.34
C ARG A 12 -23.11 -17.62 14.60
N LEU A 13 -23.09 -18.34 13.48
CA LEU A 13 -21.93 -18.46 12.58
C LEU A 13 -21.67 -17.13 11.85
N ASP A 14 -22.70 -16.42 11.39
CA ASP A 14 -22.58 -15.07 10.80
C ASP A 14 -22.00 -14.03 11.77
N LEU A 15 -22.17 -14.22 13.09
CA LEU A 15 -21.60 -13.35 14.12
C LEU A 15 -20.18 -13.75 14.54
N LEU A 16 -19.71 -14.93 14.13
CA LEU A 16 -18.38 -15.47 14.42
C LEU A 16 -17.41 -15.35 13.24
N GLU A 17 -17.93 -15.19 12.02
CA GLU A 17 -17.20 -14.73 10.84
C GLU A 17 -17.07 -13.19 10.88
N ASP A 18 -15.94 -12.69 11.43
CA ASP A 18 -15.26 -11.42 11.06
C ASP A 18 -14.52 -10.73 12.23
N GLU A 19 -13.72 -11.47 13.01
CA GLU A 19 -12.65 -10.85 13.82
C GLU A 19 -11.26 -11.05 13.20
N SER A 20 -11.12 -11.89 12.15
CA SER A 20 -9.84 -12.13 11.47
C SER A 20 -9.71 -11.49 10.09
N ASP A 21 -10.82 -11.15 9.43
CA ASP A 21 -10.79 -10.89 7.99
C ASP A 21 -10.83 -9.40 7.63
N ASN A 22 -11.00 -8.51 8.61
CA ASN A 22 -11.00 -7.07 8.36
C ASN A 22 -9.68 -6.38 8.68
N VAL A 23 -8.55 -7.02 8.36
CA VAL A 23 -7.20 -6.43 8.39
C VAL A 23 -7.14 -5.12 7.59
N LEU A 24 -8.01 -4.97 6.58
CA LEU A 24 -8.13 -3.76 5.77
C LEU A 24 -9.04 -2.66 6.36
N ALA A 25 -9.83 -2.94 7.40
CA ALA A 25 -10.64 -1.93 8.09
C ALA A 25 -9.89 -1.20 9.20
N GLN A 26 -8.72 -1.70 9.61
CA GLN A 26 -7.93 -1.06 10.66
C GLN A 26 -6.98 -0.01 10.05
N PRO A 27 -6.82 1.16 10.70
CA PRO A 27 -5.82 2.13 10.27
C PRO A 27 -4.41 1.56 10.36
N PHE A 28 -3.56 1.88 9.38
CA PHE A 28 -2.13 1.58 9.42
C PHE A 28 -1.49 2.22 10.65
N THR A 29 -0.67 1.44 11.33
CA THR A 29 0.11 1.89 12.49
C THR A 29 1.45 2.49 12.07
N LEU A 30 2.03 3.31 12.95
CA LEU A 30 3.40 3.82 12.78
C LEU A 30 4.44 2.71 12.61
N TYR A 31 4.27 1.60 13.34
CA TYR A 31 5.19 0.48 13.29
C TYR A 31 5.19 -0.20 11.92
N GLU A 32 4.00 -0.52 11.40
CA GLU A 32 3.84 -1.18 10.10
C GLU A 32 4.42 -0.32 8.97
N VAL A 33 4.06 0.96 8.93
CA VAL A 33 4.57 1.88 7.90
C VAL A 33 6.08 2.06 8.02
N ASN A 34 6.63 2.08 9.24
CA ASN A 34 8.07 2.19 9.42
C ASN A 34 8.83 0.94 8.92
N GLN A 35 8.27 -0.26 9.09
CA GLN A 35 8.87 -1.48 8.51
C GLN A 35 8.91 -1.40 6.98
N VAL A 36 7.81 -0.99 6.36
CA VAL A 36 7.75 -0.82 4.89
C VAL A 36 8.78 0.21 4.40
N ILE A 37 8.90 1.34 5.10
CA ILE A 37 9.88 2.38 4.75
C ILE A 37 11.31 1.85 4.89
N TYR A 38 11.61 1.10 5.95
CA TYR A 38 12.92 0.50 6.15
C TYR A 38 13.34 -0.41 4.98
N ASP A 39 12.38 -1.18 4.46
CA ASP A 39 12.59 -2.15 3.38
C ASP A 39 12.67 -1.53 1.97
N LEU A 40 12.43 -0.23 1.81
CA LEU A 40 12.53 0.44 0.51
C LEU A 40 13.94 0.24 -0.11
N PRO A 41 14.10 0.04 -1.42
CA PRO A 41 15.42 -0.13 -2.03
C PRO A 41 16.19 1.20 -2.08
N ASN A 42 17.50 1.15 -1.85
CA ASN A 42 18.37 2.32 -2.05
C ASN A 42 18.90 2.39 -3.50
N GLY A 43 19.30 3.58 -3.94
CA GLY A 43 19.95 3.81 -5.23
C GLY A 43 19.03 3.65 -6.44
N LYS A 44 17.70 3.73 -6.21
CA LYS A 44 16.73 3.81 -7.31
C LYS A 44 16.65 5.24 -7.81
N SER A 45 16.40 5.38 -9.10
CA SER A 45 16.18 6.70 -9.70
C SER A 45 14.96 7.37 -9.05
N PRO A 46 15.04 8.66 -8.71
CA PRO A 46 13.88 9.41 -8.24
C PRO A 46 12.81 9.47 -9.33
N ASP A 47 11.58 9.71 -8.89
CA ASP A 47 10.47 10.03 -9.81
C ASP A 47 10.57 11.49 -10.30
N PHE A 48 9.57 11.95 -11.07
CA PHE A 48 9.50 13.30 -11.64
C PHE A 48 9.66 14.42 -10.61
N ASP A 49 9.20 14.20 -9.37
CA ASP A 49 9.30 15.14 -8.26
C ASP A 49 10.69 15.19 -7.59
N LYS A 50 11.62 14.36 -8.05
CA LYS A 50 13.00 14.22 -7.55
C LYS A 50 13.10 13.62 -6.15
N ILE A 51 12.03 13.01 -5.63
CA ILE A 51 12.03 12.36 -4.32
C ILE A 51 12.48 10.90 -4.48
N CYS A 52 13.69 10.59 -4.03
CA CYS A 52 14.18 9.22 -3.84
C CYS A 52 13.69 8.58 -2.53
N TYR A 53 13.75 7.25 -2.44
CA TYR A 53 13.44 6.48 -1.23
C TYR A 53 14.25 6.90 -0.01
N GLU A 54 15.49 7.35 -0.19
CA GLU A 54 16.36 7.85 0.88
C GLU A 54 15.76 9.07 1.58
N HIS A 55 15.05 9.95 0.87
CA HIS A 55 14.37 11.08 1.51
C HIS A 55 13.26 10.62 2.45
N VAL A 56 12.60 9.52 2.12
CA VAL A 56 11.56 8.91 2.96
C VAL A 56 12.19 8.20 4.15
N LYS A 57 13.22 7.38 3.92
CA LYS A 57 13.95 6.66 4.98
C LYS A 57 14.61 7.57 6.01
N PHE A 58 15.20 8.66 5.55
CA PHE A 58 15.98 9.58 6.40
C PHE A 58 15.26 10.88 6.72
N GLY A 59 14.00 11.04 6.31
CA GLY A 59 13.20 12.25 6.55
C GLY A 59 12.73 12.45 7.99
N GLY A 60 13.04 11.50 8.88
CA GLY A 60 12.81 11.60 10.31
C GLY A 60 11.38 11.30 10.76
N PRO A 61 11.12 11.34 12.07
CA PRO A 61 9.87 10.86 12.65
C PRO A 61 8.66 11.68 12.20
N ASN A 62 8.81 13.00 12.00
CA ASN A 62 7.70 13.83 11.53
C ASN A 62 7.21 13.39 10.15
N LEU A 63 8.11 13.08 9.21
CA LEU A 63 7.72 12.60 7.90
C LEU A 63 6.95 11.28 7.99
N LEU A 64 7.44 10.33 8.80
CA LEU A 64 6.77 9.06 9.06
C LEU A 64 5.32 9.28 9.56
N HIS A 65 5.09 10.20 10.51
CA HIS A 65 3.74 10.51 11.00
C HIS A 65 2.83 11.05 9.91
N HIS A 66 3.34 11.95 9.05
CA HIS A 66 2.55 12.49 7.94
C HIS A 66 2.22 11.42 6.90
N ILE A 67 3.14 10.49 6.64
CA ILE A 67 2.91 9.36 5.72
C ILE A 67 1.79 8.47 6.27
N VAL A 68 1.85 8.07 7.54
CA VAL A 68 0.78 7.28 8.19
C VAL A 68 -0.56 7.99 8.10
N LEU A 69 -0.61 9.28 8.43
CA LEU A 69 -1.82 10.08 8.35
C LEU A 69 -2.38 10.12 6.93
N LEU A 70 -1.52 10.32 5.93
CA LEU A 70 -1.90 10.36 4.52
C LEU A 70 -2.52 9.04 4.06
N PHE A 71 -1.85 7.91 4.31
CA PHE A 71 -2.36 6.60 3.87
C PHE A 71 -3.67 6.23 4.58
N ASN A 72 -3.79 6.52 5.88
CA ASN A 72 -5.04 6.32 6.61
C ASN A 72 -6.16 7.23 6.09
N ALA A 73 -5.84 8.47 5.70
CA ALA A 73 -6.82 9.35 5.08
C ALA A 73 -7.27 8.84 3.71
N ILE A 74 -6.37 8.30 2.89
CA ILE A 74 -6.71 7.70 1.59
C ILE A 74 -7.69 6.54 1.76
N VAL A 75 -7.44 5.65 2.72
CA VAL A 75 -8.32 4.50 3.00
C VAL A 75 -9.66 4.98 3.58
N CYS A 76 -9.64 5.83 4.61
CA CYS A 76 -10.84 6.32 5.30
C CYS A 76 -11.76 7.14 4.39
N LEU A 77 -11.19 7.94 3.48
CA LEU A 77 -11.96 8.76 2.55
C LEU A 77 -12.23 8.06 1.22
N GLU A 78 -11.72 6.84 1.03
CA GLU A 78 -11.78 6.07 -0.22
C GLU A 78 -11.34 6.89 -1.45
N HIS A 79 -10.38 7.80 -1.27
CA HIS A 79 -9.99 8.78 -2.27
C HIS A 79 -8.48 8.79 -2.51
N ILE A 80 -8.08 8.34 -3.70
CA ILE A 80 -6.69 8.33 -4.15
C ILE A 80 -6.38 9.66 -4.88
N PRO A 81 -5.37 10.44 -4.43
CA PRO A 81 -4.93 11.65 -5.12
C PRO A 81 -4.59 11.41 -6.59
N LEU A 82 -4.96 12.33 -7.47
CA LEU A 82 -4.71 12.21 -8.91
C LEU A 82 -3.21 12.03 -9.23
N SER A 83 -2.34 12.69 -8.48
CA SER A 83 -0.88 12.56 -8.64
C SER A 83 -0.38 11.14 -8.45
N PHE A 84 -1.03 10.33 -7.60
CA PHE A 84 -0.66 8.94 -7.36
C PHE A 84 -1.13 8.00 -8.48
N LYS A 85 -2.00 8.49 -9.37
CA LYS A 85 -2.48 7.76 -10.56
C LYS A 85 -1.62 8.03 -11.80
N LEU A 86 -0.63 8.92 -11.70
CA LEU A 86 0.25 9.27 -12.80
C LEU A 86 1.46 8.33 -12.82
N ALA A 87 1.85 7.86 -14.01
CA ALA A 87 3.03 7.02 -14.21
C ALA A 87 3.97 7.65 -15.25
N VAL A 88 5.29 7.62 -14.98
CA VAL A 88 6.31 8.15 -15.91
C VAL A 88 6.82 7.03 -16.82
N LYS A 89 6.78 7.27 -18.14
CA LYS A 89 7.35 6.35 -19.15
C LYS A 89 8.76 6.80 -19.52
N VAL A 90 9.77 6.04 -19.09
CA VAL A 90 11.17 6.28 -19.46
C VAL A 90 11.65 5.17 -20.40
N PRO A 91 12.00 5.46 -21.66
CA PRO A 91 12.59 4.47 -22.55
C PRO A 91 14.04 4.20 -22.15
N ILE A 92 14.34 2.95 -21.79
CA ILE A 92 15.71 2.49 -21.49
C ILE A 92 16.19 1.64 -22.67
N PRO A 93 17.20 2.09 -23.46
CA PRO A 93 17.75 1.29 -24.53
C PRO A 93 18.50 0.07 -23.97
N LYS A 94 18.25 -1.11 -24.54
CA LYS A 94 18.96 -2.34 -24.17
C LYS A 94 20.37 -2.31 -24.74
N ASP A 95 21.35 -2.79 -23.97
CA ASP A 95 22.68 -3.05 -24.50
C ASP A 95 22.68 -4.24 -25.48
N SER A 96 23.76 -4.34 -26.27
CA SER A 96 23.98 -5.39 -27.28
C SER A 96 24.13 -6.80 -26.69
N THR A 97 24.19 -6.95 -25.36
CA THR A 97 24.28 -8.22 -24.64
C THR A 97 22.94 -8.78 -24.19
N GLY A 98 21.83 -8.09 -24.46
CA GLY A 98 20.48 -8.61 -24.23
C GLY A 98 20.06 -8.67 -22.75
N LYS A 99 20.81 -8.04 -21.84
CA LYS A 99 20.45 -7.96 -20.42
C LYS A 99 19.35 -6.92 -20.24
N LYS A 100 18.11 -7.39 -20.08
CA LYS A 100 16.94 -6.54 -19.86
C LYS A 100 16.85 -6.15 -18.38
N THR A 101 16.56 -4.89 -18.09
CA THR A 101 16.12 -4.44 -16.76
C THR A 101 14.79 -3.70 -16.89
N LEU A 102 13.95 -3.87 -15.87
CA LEU A 102 12.49 -3.85 -15.85
C LEU A 102 11.77 -2.63 -16.46
N ILE A 103 10.60 -2.92 -17.02
CA ILE A 103 9.50 -1.99 -17.27
C ILE A 103 8.55 -2.11 -16.07
N ILE A 104 8.36 -1.04 -15.28
CA ILE A 104 7.30 -0.98 -14.27
C ILE A 104 6.08 -0.32 -14.93
N ILE A 105 5.04 -1.11 -15.19
CA ILE A 105 3.71 -0.60 -15.52
C ILE A 105 2.85 -0.85 -14.28
N VAL A 106 2.36 0.22 -13.66
CA VAL A 106 1.23 0.16 -12.75
C VAL A 106 0.19 1.12 -13.31
N GLU A 107 -0.78 0.58 -14.06
CA GLU A 107 -2.03 1.27 -14.34
C GLU A 107 -3.03 0.80 -13.27
N LEU A 108 -3.36 1.67 -12.32
CA LEU A 108 -4.55 1.51 -11.48
C LEU A 108 -5.68 2.28 -12.17
N VAL A 109 -6.52 1.55 -12.91
CA VAL A 109 -7.82 2.01 -13.40
C VAL A 109 -8.82 2.09 -12.26
#